data_AF-A0A1G5TEE9-F1
#
_entry.id   AF-A0A1G5TEE9-F1
#
_cell.length_a   1.000
_cell.length_b   1.000
_cell.length_c   1.000
_cell.angle_alpha   90.00
_cell.angle_beta   90.00
_cell.angle_gamma   90.00
#
_symmetry.space_group_name_H-M   'P 1'
#
loop_
_entity.id
_entity.type
_entity.pdbx_description
1 polymer ?
#
loop_
_entity_poly.entity_id
_entity_poly.type
_entity_poly.pdbx_seq_one_letter_code
_entity_poly.pdbx_strand_id
1 'polypeptide(L)'
;METIAVSSMEQQCMEMGATLGLNEPVSEAVLKAALADSTYANHLLVCRGAPQFLAHLLANPPEIAATESLSTTTLLVNAGESLARWVKTGFSTVSEDTYRNRLQLCSACPNLTAPPEHQRTLYAIAGAAADERSVCSKCGCVASVKARRPSDTCPEPHPDRPGFNRWNEPIPQGG
;
A
#
# COMPACT_ATOMS: atom_id res chain seq x y z
N MET A 1 -19.06 -6.58 24.59
CA MET A 1 -18.16 -7.74 24.67
C MET A 1 -17.44 -7.82 23.34
N GLU A 2 -16.40 -7.00 23.18
CA GLU A 2 -15.62 -6.85 21.95
C GLU A 2 -14.74 -8.09 21.74
N THR A 3 -14.95 -8.77 20.62
CA THR A 3 -14.13 -9.90 20.20
C THR A 3 -12.96 -9.33 19.40
N ILE A 4 -11.80 -9.20 20.03
CA ILE A 4 -10.54 -8.93 19.34
C ILE A 4 -10.26 -10.17 18.49
N ALA A 5 -10.40 -10.04 17.18
CA ALA A 5 -10.07 -11.10 16.24
C ALA A 5 -8.56 -11.37 16.31
N VAL A 6 -8.18 -12.50 16.91
CA VAL A 6 -6.85 -13.06 16.80
C VAL A 6 -6.70 -13.54 15.35
N SER A 7 -6.09 -12.73 14.47
CA SER A 7 -5.71 -13.20 13.14
C SER A 7 -4.58 -14.20 13.27
N SER A 8 -4.66 -15.32 12.54
CA SER A 8 -3.63 -16.35 12.56
C SER A 8 -2.32 -15.82 11.95
N MET A 9 -1.18 -16.34 12.40
CA MET A 9 0.15 -15.97 11.87
C MET A 9 0.22 -16.09 10.33
N GLU A 10 -0.37 -17.15 9.79
CA GLU A 10 -0.48 -17.38 8.35
C GLU A 10 -1.26 -16.27 7.64
N GLN A 11 -2.37 -15.84 8.24
CA GLN A 11 -3.16 -14.73 7.72
C GLN A 11 -2.38 -13.41 7.73
N GLN A 12 -1.63 -13.14 8.80
CA GLN A 12 -0.78 -11.95 8.88
C GLN A 12 0.36 -11.97 7.84
N CYS A 13 0.93 -13.15 7.56
CA CYS A 13 1.95 -13.31 6.52
C CYS A 13 1.35 -13.07 5.11
N MET A 14 0.15 -13.58 4.86
CA MET A 14 -0.57 -13.33 3.60
C MET A 14 -0.89 -11.84 3.43
N GLU A 15 -1.41 -11.20 4.47
CA GLU A 15 -1.75 -9.78 4.49
C GLU A 15 -0.51 -8.91 4.24
N MET A 16 0.61 -9.21 4.89
CA MET A 16 1.87 -8.50 4.66
C MET A 16 2.42 -8.72 3.25
N GLY A 17 2.33 -9.94 2.71
CA GLY A 17 2.71 -10.23 1.32
C GLY A 17 1.93 -9.38 0.33
N ALA A 18 0.60 -9.32 0.48
CA ALA A 18 -0.26 -8.49 -0.35
C ALA A 18 0.12 -6.99 -0.29
N THR A 19 0.49 -6.47 0.88
CA THR A 19 0.89 -5.07 1.06
C THR A 19 2.21 -4.73 0.39
N LEU A 20 3.12 -5.70 0.33
CA LEU A 20 4.40 -5.56 -0.38
C LEU A 20 4.24 -5.78 -1.89
N GLY A 21 3.02 -6.09 -2.37
CA GLY A 21 2.75 -6.37 -3.78
C GLY A 21 3.26 -7.74 -4.23
N LEU A 22 3.36 -8.69 -3.31
CA LEU A 22 3.78 -10.07 -3.57
C LEU A 22 2.56 -10.96 -3.85
N ASN A 23 2.75 -11.98 -4.69
CA ASN A 23 1.73 -13.00 -4.96
C ASN A 23 1.72 -14.12 -3.91
N GLU A 24 2.74 -14.16 -3.05
CA GLU A 24 2.95 -15.17 -2.03
C GLU A 24 3.05 -14.51 -0.65
N PRO A 25 2.66 -15.22 0.43
CA PRO A 25 2.87 -14.74 1.78
C PRO A 25 4.35 -14.49 2.04
N VAL A 26 4.67 -13.49 2.87
CA VAL A 26 6.03 -13.35 3.40
C VAL A 26 6.32 -14.51 4.35
N SER A 27 7.61 -14.79 4.60
CA SER A 27 7.97 -15.75 5.63
C SER A 27 7.64 -15.24 7.03
N GLU A 28 7.39 -16.15 7.97
CA GLU A 28 7.18 -15.76 9.37
C GLU A 28 8.36 -14.98 9.96
N ALA A 29 9.58 -15.25 9.51
CA ALA A 29 10.77 -14.55 9.95
C ALA A 29 10.74 -13.07 9.52
N VAL A 30 10.30 -12.79 8.28
CA VAL A 30 10.11 -11.43 7.76
C VAL A 30 9.02 -10.72 8.54
N LEU A 31 7.88 -11.38 8.80
CA LEU A 31 6.80 -10.79 9.58
C LEU A 31 7.26 -10.45 11.00
N LYS A 32 7.89 -11.40 11.71
CA LYS A 32 8.40 -11.18 13.07
C LYS A 32 9.45 -10.08 13.10
N ALA A 33 10.37 -10.05 12.15
CA ALA A 33 11.42 -9.04 12.07
C ALA A 33 10.82 -7.65 11.80
N ALA A 34 9.83 -7.53 10.93
CA ALA A 34 9.14 -6.26 10.66
C ALA A 34 8.30 -5.78 11.85
N LEU A 35 7.72 -6.70 12.64
CA LEU A 35 7.02 -6.35 13.87
C LEU A 35 7.98 -5.91 14.98
N ALA A 36 9.19 -6.45 15.02
CA ALA A 36 10.20 -6.13 16.02
C ALA A 36 11.07 -4.90 15.67
N ASP A 37 11.27 -4.61 14.37
CA ASP A 37 12.11 -3.53 13.88
C ASP A 37 11.36 -2.62 12.90
N SER A 38 11.03 -1.41 13.38
CA SER A 38 10.33 -0.40 12.60
C SER A 38 11.12 0.16 11.42
N THR A 39 12.46 0.15 11.50
CA THR A 39 13.34 0.58 10.39
C THR A 39 13.29 -0.44 9.28
N TYR A 40 13.40 -1.73 9.61
CA TYR A 40 13.25 -2.82 8.65
C TYR A 40 11.87 -2.83 7.98
N ALA A 41 10.80 -2.64 8.76
CA ALA A 41 9.44 -2.53 8.21
C ALA A 41 9.31 -1.36 7.22
N ASN A 42 9.90 -0.20 7.53
CA ASN A 42 9.90 0.95 6.63
C ASN A 42 10.66 0.65 5.33
N HIS A 43 11.82 0.02 5.42
CA HIS A 43 12.59 -0.39 4.24
C HIS A 43 11.79 -1.31 3.32
N LEU A 44 11.05 -2.29 3.87
CA LEU A 44 10.17 -3.16 3.07
C LEU A 44 9.11 -2.36 2.30
N LEU A 45 8.49 -1.35 2.94
CA LEU A 45 7.47 -0.52 2.32
C LEU A 45 8.03 0.41 1.24
N VAL A 46 9.17 1.05 1.49
CA VAL A 46 9.85 1.92 0.51
C VAL A 46 10.31 1.10 -0.69
N CYS A 47 10.82 -0.10 -0.47
CA CYS A 47 11.33 -0.97 -1.52
C CYS A 47 10.25 -1.79 -2.24
N ARG A 48 8.96 -1.71 -1.86
CA ARG A 48 7.89 -2.53 -2.47
C ARG A 48 7.76 -2.39 -3.99
N GLY A 49 8.13 -1.24 -4.54
CA GLY A 49 8.14 -0.97 -5.99
C GLY A 49 9.48 -1.27 -6.69
N ALA A 50 10.47 -1.77 -5.95
CA ALA A 50 11.82 -2.04 -6.41
C ALA A 50 12.17 -3.53 -6.19
N PRO A 51 11.84 -4.43 -7.15
CA PRO A 51 11.83 -5.87 -6.93
C PRO A 51 13.15 -6.45 -6.43
N GLN A 52 14.29 -5.92 -6.92
CA GLN A 52 15.61 -6.41 -6.54
C GLN A 52 15.96 -6.07 -5.08
N PHE A 53 15.61 -4.86 -4.63
CA PHE A 53 15.84 -4.44 -3.24
C PHE A 53 14.87 -5.13 -2.29
N LEU A 54 13.60 -5.27 -2.69
CA LEU A 54 12.62 -6.01 -1.91
C LEU A 54 13.04 -7.47 -1.72
N ALA A 55 13.44 -8.15 -2.79
CA ALA A 55 13.92 -9.54 -2.71
C ALA A 55 15.12 -9.68 -1.76
N HIS A 56 16.05 -8.72 -1.78
CA HIS A 56 17.19 -8.72 -0.87
C HIS A 56 16.76 -8.59 0.60
N LEU A 57 15.83 -7.68 0.91
CA LEU A 57 15.30 -7.49 2.26
C LEU A 57 14.49 -8.70 2.75
N LEU A 58 13.72 -9.35 1.87
CA LEU A 58 12.95 -10.54 2.18
C LEU A 58 13.86 -11.76 2.44
N ALA A 59 14.97 -11.87 1.71
CA ALA A 59 15.94 -12.95 1.88
C ALA A 59 16.84 -12.77 3.12
N ASN A 60 16.98 -11.54 3.62
CA ASN A 60 17.87 -11.21 4.74
C ASN A 60 17.13 -10.42 5.84
N PRO A 61 16.11 -11.01 6.49
CA PRO A 61 15.49 -10.37 7.64
C PRO A 61 16.52 -10.22 8.78
N PRO A 62 16.53 -9.09 9.51
CA PRO A 62 17.45 -8.91 10.63
C PRO A 62 17.18 -9.96 11.71
N GLU A 63 18.25 -10.47 12.33
CA GLU A 63 18.12 -11.36 13.47
C GLU A 63 17.47 -10.60 14.63
N ILE A 64 16.32 -11.07 15.06
CA ILE A 64 15.69 -10.58 16.28
C ILE A 64 16.55 -11.09 17.43
N ALA A 65 17.44 -10.22 17.93
CA ALA A 65 18.26 -10.56 19.07
C ALA A 65 17.34 -11.02 20.20
N ALA A 66 17.59 -12.24 20.71
CA ALA A 66 16.93 -12.81 21.88
C ALA A 66 17.40 -12.07 23.15
N THR A 67 17.31 -10.74 23.15
CA THR A 67 17.74 -9.91 24.25
C THR A 67 16.53 -9.65 25.11
N GLU A 68 16.52 -10.42 26.19
CA GLU A 68 15.60 -10.40 27.32
C GLU A 68 14.22 -10.96 27.05
N SER A 69 13.76 -11.74 28.02
CA SER A 69 12.37 -12.11 28.23
C SER A 69 11.51 -10.85 28.40
N LEU A 70 11.30 -10.12 27.31
CA LEU A 70 10.28 -9.08 27.22
C LEU A 70 8.96 -9.82 27.36
N SER A 71 8.25 -9.54 28.44
CA SER A 71 6.99 -10.21 28.73
C SER A 71 6.06 -10.10 27.51
N THR A 72 5.28 -11.14 27.27
CA THR A 72 4.33 -11.23 26.15
C THR A 72 3.48 -9.97 26.00
N THR A 73 3.22 -9.25 27.11
CA THR A 73 2.54 -7.96 27.16
C THR A 73 3.33 -6.79 26.56
N THR A 74 4.64 -6.67 26.81
CA THR A 74 5.45 -5.59 26.22
C THR A 74 5.65 -5.79 24.71
N LEU A 75 5.76 -7.04 24.27
CA LEU A 75 5.74 -7.38 22.84
C LEU A 75 4.37 -7.06 22.21
N LEU A 76 3.26 -7.35 22.87
CA LEU A 76 1.91 -7.02 22.37
C LEU A 76 1.66 -5.51 22.31
N VAL A 77 2.18 -4.72 23.26
CA VAL A 77 2.03 -3.26 23.26
C VAL A 77 2.91 -2.62 22.19
N ASN A 78 4.18 -3.01 22.08
CA ASN A 78 5.08 -2.46 21.05
C ASN A 78 4.73 -2.95 19.65
N ALA A 79 4.29 -4.20 19.50
CA ALA A 79 3.69 -4.70 18.27
C ALA A 79 2.38 -3.95 18.00
N GLY A 80 1.51 -3.75 18.99
CA GLY A 80 0.25 -3.02 18.83
C GLY A 80 0.42 -1.56 18.41
N GLU A 81 1.40 -0.85 18.97
CA GLU A 81 1.72 0.53 18.58
C GLU A 81 2.39 0.61 17.21
N SER A 82 3.31 -0.32 16.92
CA SER A 82 3.97 -0.39 15.63
C SER A 82 3.00 -0.81 14.54
N LEU A 83 2.08 -1.74 14.83
CA LEU A 83 0.96 -2.16 13.99
C LEU A 83 -0.08 -1.05 13.84
N ALA A 84 -0.37 -0.25 14.89
CA ALA A 84 -1.27 0.90 14.79
C ALA A 84 -0.67 2.04 13.96
N ARG A 85 0.64 2.27 14.07
CA ARG A 85 1.37 3.16 13.16
C ARG A 85 1.36 2.61 11.73
N TRP A 86 1.59 1.31 11.56
CA TRP A 86 1.55 0.58 10.28
C TRP A 86 0.17 0.64 9.61
N VAL A 87 -0.92 0.47 10.37
CA VAL A 87 -2.30 0.62 9.89
C VAL A 87 -2.55 2.06 9.46
N LYS A 88 -2.14 3.03 10.27
CA LYS A 88 -2.40 4.46 10.01
C LYS A 88 -1.65 4.99 8.78
N THR A 89 -0.42 4.55 8.53
CA THR A 89 0.43 5.10 7.46
C THR A 89 0.57 4.21 6.21
N GLY A 90 0.41 2.88 6.33
CA GLY A 90 0.62 1.92 5.23
C GLY A 90 -0.64 1.23 4.70
N PHE A 91 -1.71 1.12 5.50
CA PHE A 91 -2.95 0.37 5.19
C PHE A 91 -4.22 1.18 5.21
N SER A 92 -4.21 2.42 5.70
CA SER A 92 -5.36 3.30 5.56
C SER A 92 -5.70 3.31 4.07
N THR A 93 -6.83 2.73 3.70
CA THR A 93 -7.48 3.05 2.45
C THR A 93 -8.40 4.21 2.73
N VAL A 94 -8.71 5.00 1.72
CA VAL A 94 -9.82 5.93 1.87
C VAL A 94 -11.12 5.14 2.16
N SER A 95 -12.15 5.82 2.68
CA SER A 95 -13.46 5.18 2.84
C SER A 95 -13.94 4.59 1.52
N GLU A 96 -14.78 3.55 1.56
CA GLU A 96 -15.30 2.92 0.35
C GLU A 96 -16.06 3.93 -0.53
N ASP A 97 -16.78 4.88 0.07
CA ASP A 97 -17.43 5.98 -0.67
C ASP A 97 -16.41 6.87 -1.39
N THR A 98 -15.32 7.22 -0.73
CA THR A 98 -14.25 8.02 -1.33
C THR A 98 -13.56 7.24 -2.46
N TYR A 99 -13.28 5.96 -2.25
CA TYR A 99 -12.68 5.08 -3.26
C TYR A 99 -13.59 4.98 -4.49
N ARG A 100 -14.88 4.69 -4.30
CA ARG A 100 -15.87 4.61 -5.39
C ARG A 100 -15.99 5.92 -6.15
N ASN A 101 -16.07 7.05 -5.45
CA ASN A 101 -16.15 8.37 -6.07
C ASN A 101 -14.90 8.67 -6.93
N ARG A 102 -13.70 8.47 -6.35
CA ARG A 102 -12.43 8.65 -7.08
C ARG A 102 -12.33 7.75 -8.31
N LEU A 103 -12.72 6.48 -8.17
CA LEU A 103 -12.68 5.51 -9.27
C LEU A 103 -13.68 5.86 -10.38
N GLN A 104 -14.88 6.31 -10.04
CA GLN A 104 -15.87 6.78 -11.00
C GLN A 104 -15.38 8.01 -11.78
N LEU A 105 -14.71 8.95 -11.10
CA LEU A 105 -14.12 10.11 -11.77
C LEU A 105 -12.95 9.70 -12.68
N CYS A 106 -12.17 8.69 -12.28
CA CYS A 106 -11.13 8.11 -13.13
C CYS A 106 -11.72 7.41 -14.37
N SER A 107 -12.77 6.61 -14.24
CA SER A 107 -13.35 5.86 -15.36
C SER A 107 -13.95 6.78 -16.44
N ALA A 108 -14.49 7.94 -16.03
CA ALA A 108 -14.97 8.98 -16.94
C ALA A 108 -13.85 9.90 -17.49
N CYS A 109 -12.62 9.80 -16.99
CA CYS A 109 -11.56 10.73 -17.33
C CYS A 109 -11.01 10.49 -18.75
N PRO A 110 -10.84 11.54 -19.57
CA PRO A 110 -10.24 11.39 -20.91
C PRO A 110 -8.77 10.92 -20.86
N ASN A 111 -8.10 11.09 -19.71
CA ASN A 111 -6.72 10.68 -19.51
C ASN A 111 -6.55 9.22 -19.07
N LEU A 112 -7.64 8.45 -18.88
CA LEU A 112 -7.50 7.02 -18.58
C LEU A 112 -7.19 6.26 -19.88
N THR A 113 -6.17 5.41 -19.90
CA THR A 113 -5.74 4.68 -21.09
C THR A 113 -5.49 3.21 -20.76
N ALA A 114 -5.43 2.38 -21.79
CA ALA A 114 -4.91 1.03 -21.63
C ALA A 114 -3.42 1.07 -21.25
N PRO A 115 -2.89 0.04 -20.58
CA PRO A 115 -1.46 -0.10 -20.35
C PRO A 115 -0.67 -0.09 -21.67
N PRO A 116 0.49 0.60 -21.75
CA PRO A 116 1.37 0.54 -22.92
C PRO A 116 1.79 -0.91 -23.21
N GLU A 117 1.79 -1.32 -24.48
CA GLU A 117 2.04 -2.72 -24.87
C GLU A 117 3.34 -3.29 -24.32
N HIS A 118 4.43 -2.53 -24.43
CA HIS A 118 5.75 -2.90 -23.95
C HIS A 118 5.87 -2.94 -22.40
N GLN A 119 4.84 -2.50 -21.67
CA GLN A 119 4.78 -2.49 -20.20
C GLN A 119 3.58 -3.27 -19.65
N ARG A 120 2.78 -3.96 -20.49
CA ARG A 120 1.54 -4.65 -20.07
C ARG A 120 1.77 -5.58 -18.87
N THR A 121 2.83 -6.37 -18.88
CA THR A 121 3.17 -7.29 -17.80
C THR A 121 3.42 -6.58 -16.47
N LEU A 122 4.14 -5.45 -16.49
CA LEU A 122 4.40 -4.64 -15.29
C LEU A 122 3.11 -4.05 -14.72
N TYR A 123 2.22 -3.57 -15.59
CA TYR A 123 0.93 -3.03 -15.18
C TYR A 123 -0.02 -4.11 -14.66
N ALA A 124 -0.01 -5.30 -15.24
CA ALA A 124 -0.78 -6.44 -14.74
C ALA A 124 -0.38 -6.81 -13.30
N ILE A 125 0.94 -6.85 -13.01
CA ILE A 125 1.46 -7.04 -11.65
C ILE A 125 1.01 -5.91 -10.72
N ALA A 126 0.98 -4.67 -11.23
CA ALA A 126 0.53 -3.50 -10.47
C ALA A 126 -1.01 -3.42 -10.30
N GLY A 127 -1.77 -4.43 -10.70
CA GLY A 127 -3.23 -4.51 -10.50
C GLY A 127 -4.07 -3.86 -11.61
N ALA A 128 -3.48 -3.58 -12.78
CA ALA A 128 -4.24 -3.19 -13.96
C ALA A 128 -5.00 -4.38 -14.54
N ALA A 129 -6.27 -4.19 -14.90
CA ALA A 129 -6.97 -5.15 -15.75
C ALA A 129 -6.31 -5.15 -17.14
N ALA A 130 -5.87 -6.32 -17.58
CA ALA A 130 -5.29 -6.49 -18.90
C ALA A 130 -6.32 -6.09 -19.97
N ASP A 131 -5.89 -5.29 -20.95
CA ASP A 131 -6.67 -4.84 -22.10
C ASP A 131 -7.82 -3.85 -21.83
N GLU A 132 -7.98 -3.36 -20.60
CA GLU A 132 -8.94 -2.29 -20.26
C GLU A 132 -8.25 -0.96 -19.95
N ARG A 133 -8.98 0.15 -20.14
CA ARG A 133 -8.53 1.49 -19.72
C ARG A 133 -8.42 1.52 -18.20
N SER A 134 -7.20 1.39 -17.69
CA SER A 134 -6.92 1.21 -16.26
C SER A 134 -5.75 2.07 -15.75
N VAL A 135 -5.00 2.71 -16.65
CA VAL A 135 -3.79 3.48 -16.33
C VAL A 135 -4.02 4.96 -16.63
N CYS A 136 -3.66 5.84 -15.71
CA CYS A 136 -3.73 7.28 -15.95
C CYS A 136 -2.55 7.76 -16.80
N SER A 137 -2.78 8.35 -17.97
CA SER A 137 -1.73 8.86 -18.85
C SER A 137 -0.95 10.06 -18.29
N LYS A 138 -1.50 10.73 -17.26
CA LYS A 138 -0.86 11.89 -16.62
C LYS A 138 0.15 11.52 -15.53
N CYS A 139 -0.06 10.40 -14.84
CA CYS A 139 0.82 9.97 -13.74
C CYS A 139 1.33 8.53 -13.85
N GLY A 140 0.88 7.75 -14.83
CA GLY A 140 1.27 6.36 -15.00
C GLY A 140 0.74 5.40 -13.93
N CYS A 141 -0.14 5.84 -13.03
CA CYS A 141 -0.67 4.96 -11.99
C CYS A 141 -1.88 4.15 -12.48
N VAL A 142 -2.05 2.93 -11.95
CA VAL A 142 -3.29 2.17 -12.06
C VAL A 142 -4.39 2.87 -11.26
N ALA A 143 -5.51 3.18 -11.90
CA ALA A 143 -6.56 4.02 -11.35
C ALA A 143 -7.21 3.44 -10.08
N SER A 144 -7.49 2.14 -10.06
CA SER A 144 -8.03 1.43 -8.89
C SER A 144 -7.08 1.49 -7.70
N VAL A 145 -5.78 1.26 -7.94
CA VAL A 145 -4.76 1.32 -6.89
C VAL A 145 -4.60 2.75 -6.36
N LYS A 146 -4.52 3.74 -7.27
CA LYS A 146 -4.35 5.15 -6.92
C LYS A 146 -5.54 5.68 -6.12
N ALA A 147 -6.76 5.37 -6.57
CA ALA A 147 -7.99 5.83 -5.92
C ALA A 147 -8.09 5.36 -4.46
N ARG A 148 -7.54 4.19 -4.15
CA ARG A 148 -7.63 3.56 -2.83
C ARG A 148 -6.64 4.12 -1.81
N ARG A 149 -5.56 4.80 -2.24
CA ARG A 149 -4.51 5.36 -1.37
C ARG A 149 -4.89 6.75 -0.81
N PRO A 150 -4.83 6.98 0.51
CA PRO A 150 -5.16 8.27 1.12
C PRO A 150 -4.16 9.38 0.82
N SER A 151 -2.88 9.03 0.67
CA SER A 151 -1.82 9.99 0.35
C SER A 151 -1.77 10.37 -1.13
N ASP A 152 -2.50 9.66 -1.98
CA ASP A 152 -2.55 9.98 -3.40
C ASP A 152 -3.55 11.12 -3.66
N THR A 153 -3.18 11.98 -4.60
CA THR A 153 -4.03 13.03 -5.16
C THR A 153 -4.05 12.94 -6.68
N CYS A 154 -5.12 13.40 -7.31
CA CYS A 154 -5.15 13.57 -8.75
C CYS A 154 -4.21 14.74 -9.14
N PRO A 155 -3.27 14.55 -10.07
CA PRO A 155 -2.31 15.60 -10.45
C PRO A 155 -2.95 16.72 -11.30
N GLU A 156 -4.11 16.45 -11.90
CA GLU A 156 -4.74 17.40 -12.82
C GLU A 156 -5.71 18.33 -12.08
N PRO A 157 -5.62 19.64 -12.31
CA PRO A 157 -6.60 20.58 -11.79
C PRO A 157 -7.98 20.33 -12.41
N HIS A 158 -9.02 20.66 -11.65
CA HIS A 158 -10.39 20.62 -12.13
C HIS A 158 -10.59 21.74 -13.17
N PRO A 159 -11.17 21.47 -14.35
CA PRO A 159 -11.33 22.47 -15.41
C PRO A 159 -12.15 23.69 -14.96
N ASP A 160 -13.22 23.45 -14.21
CA ASP A 160 -14.19 24.50 -13.84
C ASP A 160 -14.15 24.92 -12.37
N ARG A 161 -13.24 24.35 -11.56
CA ARG A 161 -13.20 24.57 -10.10
C ARG A 161 -11.79 24.89 -9.63
N PRO A 162 -11.39 26.17 -9.66
CA PRO A 162 -10.08 26.59 -9.19
C PRO A 162 -9.81 26.11 -7.75
N GLY A 163 -8.59 25.62 -7.50
CA GLY A 163 -8.19 25.10 -6.18
C GLY A 163 -8.54 23.63 -5.91
N PHE A 164 -9.27 22.97 -6.83
CA PHE A 164 -9.62 21.55 -6.72
C PHE A 164 -8.98 20.74 -7.85
N ASN A 165 -8.70 19.46 -7.59
CA ASN A 165 -8.26 18.50 -8.59
C ASN A 165 -9.46 17.82 -9.28
N ARG A 166 -9.22 16.98 -10.29
CA ARG A 166 -10.30 16.22 -10.97
C ARG A 166 -11.04 15.20 -10.09
N TRP A 167 -10.58 14.93 -8.87
CA TRP A 167 -11.34 14.18 -7.87
C TRP A 167 -12.31 15.04 -7.04
N ASN A 168 -12.42 16.34 -7.36
CA ASN A 168 -13.13 17.35 -6.56
C ASN A 168 -12.53 17.51 -5.16
N GLU A 169 -11.25 17.17 -4.98
CA GLU A 169 -10.54 17.34 -3.72
C GLU A 169 -9.65 18.58 -3.77
N PRO A 170 -9.41 19.27 -2.64
CA PRO A 170 -8.49 20.39 -2.60
C PRO A 170 -7.11 19.98 -3.11
N ILE A 171 -6.52 20.80 -3.98
CA ILE A 171 -5.12 20.61 -4.37
C ILE A 171 -4.25 20.95 -3.15
N PRO A 172 -3.36 20.05 -2.69
CA PRO A 172 -2.44 20.36 -1.62
C PRO A 172 -1.62 21.59 -2.01
N GLN A 173 -1.70 22.66 -1.23
CA GLN A 173 -0.82 23.81 -1.43
C GLN A 173 0.58 23.36 -1.04
N GLY A 174 1.52 23.39 -1.99
CA GLY A 174 2.90 23.00 -1.74
C GLY A 174 3.47 23.80 -0.57
N GLY A 175 4.05 23.10 0.40
CA GLY A 175 5.01 23.68 1.34
C GLY A 175 6.36 23.88 0.67
#